data_AF-A0A1F3T9M5-F1
#
_entry.id   AF-A0A1F3T9M5-F1
#
_cell.length_a   1.000
_cell.length_b   1.000
_cell.length_c   1.000
_cell.angle_alpha   90.00
_cell.angle_beta   90.00
_cell.angle_gamma   90.00
#
_symmetry.space_group_name_H-M   'P 1'
#
loop_
_entity.id
_entity.type
_entity.pdbx_description
1 polymer ?
#
loop_
_entity_poly.entity_id
_entity_poly.type
_entity_poly.pdbx_seq_one_letter_code
_entity_poly.pdbx_strand_id
1 'polypeptide(L)'
;MAPAHLILKLFATVLLGVNLGSPSAFAAVPYSQVTCIVSSLKRVMIPKAQTSVELEMPLNAATLNLLTTTDGTLAPLIRDQPIPDFVVALAKRREVPDPKLIPFDWLSDQQKIDLIEITKGQFENSTDFFRNRRIQGLTTKEKVHVKFSAPTRFLGVDYPAGAHTIDVSGALQPYVEFGNPESLVEPISRIELHLRGSHRASEMVESSWALELGIGAEKKHKHAHITSPIPWKELQEAPVTTAMQLTDFHRRTNTAAEMLGIVEEKLSVSFNRGEGGVTHFGPVTAKDLSRMLVDWRTVIRRKTNEFKTKYKIGYAGARSPGFYDDPDVWGEEVRFLTRRMNSKNARALLDSVQHQMDTQAYLATRDQIKAWQSFTREESAATGTLTDKLRNWAAKKLEREKYPHLNPNDRLQETLTGKWQEDLVYSSHYQKPWGDIYKQLPGRIKDEFTWLIKRPGKDSKDIGAWLQERYRGQEEVKMLFHDWSKDPLFFNRPEKVTTIMNRQVHALRRVTRGEGTLNEIVREFLLSSGLYREYLESVGMHVRFKL
;
A
#
# COMPACT_ATOMS: atom_id res chain seq x y z
N MET A 1 30.23 15.84 11.03
CA MET A 1 29.90 15.68 12.47
C MET A 1 29.73 16.99 13.24
N ALA A 2 30.16 18.16 12.74
CA ALA A 2 29.98 19.45 13.39
C ALA A 2 28.52 19.93 13.66
N PRO A 3 27.48 19.57 12.87
CA PRO A 3 26.13 20.10 13.10
C PRO A 3 25.44 19.54 14.35
N ALA A 4 25.68 18.26 14.66
CA ALA A 4 25.01 17.58 15.78
C ALA A 4 25.44 18.17 17.15
N HIS A 5 26.70 18.60 17.27
CA HIS A 5 27.21 19.16 18.51
C HIS A 5 26.63 20.55 18.81
N LEU A 6 26.36 21.35 17.77
CA LEU A 6 25.71 22.65 17.90
C LEU A 6 24.23 22.51 18.25
N ILE A 7 23.53 21.55 17.64
CA ILE A 7 22.12 21.26 17.93
C ILE A 7 21.95 20.77 19.38
N LEU A 8 22.82 19.87 19.85
CA LEU A 8 22.84 19.42 21.25
C LEU A 8 23.13 20.57 22.24
N LYS A 9 24.06 21.47 21.90
CA LYS A 9 24.35 22.66 22.72
C LYS A 9 23.17 23.62 22.78
N LEU A 10 22.52 23.90 21.65
CA LEU A 10 21.35 24.77 21.58
C LEU A 10 20.20 24.17 22.40
N PHE A 11 19.96 22.85 22.30
CA PHE A 11 18.87 22.18 22.99
C PHE A 11 19.08 22.09 24.51
N ALA A 12 20.29 21.75 24.97
CA ALA A 12 20.59 21.70 26.40
C ALA A 12 20.53 23.09 27.06
N THR A 13 20.92 24.13 26.31
CA THR A 13 20.86 25.51 26.79
C THR A 13 19.41 26.02 26.84
N VAL A 14 18.60 25.73 25.80
CA VAL A 14 17.23 26.27 25.66
C VAL A 14 16.19 25.48 26.46
N LEU A 15 16.26 24.15 26.49
CA LEU A 15 15.21 23.31 27.09
C LEU A 15 15.51 22.81 28.50
N LEU A 16 16.80 22.69 28.86
CA LEU A 16 17.19 22.22 30.20
C LEU A 16 17.71 23.34 31.09
N GLY A 17 17.90 24.56 30.56
CA GLY A 17 18.50 25.67 31.28
C GLY A 17 19.95 25.41 31.72
N VAL A 18 20.61 24.39 31.15
CA VAL A 18 21.97 24.01 31.51
C VAL A 18 22.95 24.72 30.58
N ASN A 19 23.69 25.68 31.14
CA ASN A 19 24.74 26.37 30.41
C ASN A 19 25.96 25.44 30.25
N LEU A 20 26.13 24.85 29.06
CA LEU A 20 27.17 23.86 28.76
C LEU A 20 28.58 24.47 28.55
N GLY A 21 28.92 25.51 29.29
CA GLY A 21 30.21 26.21 29.18
C GLY A 21 31.42 25.40 29.69
N SER A 22 31.19 24.30 30.42
CA SER A 22 32.24 23.48 31.03
C SER A 22 32.09 21.99 30.68
N PRO A 23 33.18 21.28 30.31
CA PRO A 23 33.18 19.83 30.11
C PRO A 23 32.67 19.02 31.31
N SER A 24 32.77 19.54 32.54
CA SER A 24 32.30 18.85 33.75
C SER A 24 30.77 18.78 33.87
N ALA A 25 30.03 19.68 33.20
CA ALA A 25 28.57 19.67 33.20
C ALA A 25 27.99 18.47 32.43
N PHE A 26 28.74 17.91 31.48
CA PHE A 26 28.33 16.71 30.73
C PHE A 26 28.34 15.44 31.60
N ALA A 27 29.21 15.37 32.61
CA ALA A 27 29.33 14.20 33.48
C ALA A 27 28.17 14.07 34.48
N ALA A 28 27.41 15.15 34.72
CA ALA A 28 26.33 15.19 35.69
C ALA A 28 24.95 14.80 35.13
N VAL A 29 24.80 14.70 33.80
CA VAL A 29 23.53 14.32 33.18
C VAL A 29 23.38 12.79 33.24
N PRO A 30 22.34 12.25 33.90
CA PRO A 30 22.13 10.81 33.97
C PRO A 30 22.06 10.18 32.57
N TYR A 31 22.74 9.06 32.37
CA TYR A 31 22.77 8.33 31.08
C TYR A 31 21.36 8.01 30.55
N SER A 32 20.39 7.79 31.43
CA SER A 32 18.97 7.57 31.10
C SER A 32 18.30 8.81 30.47
N GLN A 33 18.65 10.01 30.90
CA GLN A 33 18.17 11.26 30.31
C GLN A 33 18.82 11.50 28.96
N VAL A 34 20.13 11.25 28.83
CA VAL A 34 20.83 11.34 27.53
C VAL A 34 20.23 10.37 26.52
N THR A 35 19.98 9.12 26.91
CA THR A 35 19.34 8.13 26.02
C THR A 35 17.91 8.53 25.65
N CYS A 36 17.11 9.04 26.58
CA CYS A 36 15.77 9.56 26.28
C CYS A 36 15.81 10.75 25.29
N ILE A 37 16.70 11.72 25.51
CA ILE A 37 16.88 12.90 24.66
C ILE A 37 17.38 12.48 23.27
N VAL A 38 18.39 11.61 23.19
CA VAL A 38 18.91 11.11 21.91
C VAL A 38 17.84 10.31 21.16
N SER A 39 17.02 9.51 21.86
CA SER A 39 15.92 8.78 21.24
C SER A 39 14.83 9.73 20.72
N SER A 40 14.51 10.79 21.46
CA SER A 40 13.57 11.83 21.04
C SER A 40 14.10 12.68 19.88
N LEU A 41 15.38 13.06 19.91
CA LEU A 41 16.03 13.80 18.82
C LEU A 41 16.14 12.97 17.56
N LYS A 42 16.46 11.66 17.66
CA LYS A 42 16.40 10.75 16.52
C LYS A 42 14.99 10.74 15.90
N ARG A 43 13.92 10.72 16.71
CA ARG A 43 12.54 10.82 16.20
C ARG A 43 12.22 12.15 15.51
N VAL A 44 12.86 13.25 15.90
CA VAL A 44 12.66 14.57 15.28
C VAL A 44 13.49 14.72 13.98
N MET A 45 14.65 14.06 13.91
CA MET A 45 15.55 14.14 12.74
C MET A 45 15.33 13.05 11.69
N ILE A 46 14.60 11.97 12.00
CA ILE A 46 14.18 11.02 10.97
C ILE A 46 13.21 11.75 10.04
N PRO A 47 13.45 11.75 8.71
CA PRO A 47 12.50 12.27 7.75
C PRO A 47 11.13 11.64 8.03
N LYS A 48 10.15 12.47 8.43
CA LYS A 48 8.80 11.98 8.72
C LYS A 48 8.24 11.33 7.46
N ALA A 49 7.51 10.24 7.63
CA ALA A 49 6.72 9.62 6.58
C ALA A 49 5.92 10.70 5.87
N GLN A 50 6.09 10.76 4.55
CA GLN A 50 5.24 11.58 3.73
C GLN A 50 4.06 10.73 3.30
N THR A 51 2.87 11.30 3.40
CA THR A 51 1.68 10.72 2.78
C THR A 51 1.36 11.50 1.52
N SER A 52 1.23 10.79 0.40
CA SER A 52 0.67 11.31 -0.85
C SER A 52 -0.69 10.68 -1.10
N VAL A 53 -1.70 11.47 -1.40
CA VAL A 53 -3.05 10.98 -1.71
C VAL A 53 -3.33 11.25 -3.18
N GLU A 54 -3.70 10.20 -3.93
CA GLU A 54 -4.12 10.33 -5.32
C GLU A 54 -5.55 10.92 -5.38
N LEU A 55 -5.75 11.90 -6.25
CA LEU A 55 -7.04 12.50 -6.58
C LEU A 55 -7.37 12.14 -8.03
N GLU A 56 -8.15 11.07 -8.23
CA GLU A 56 -8.69 10.71 -9.54
C GLU A 56 -9.90 11.60 -9.84
N MET A 57 -9.70 12.65 -10.64
CA MET A 57 -10.69 13.71 -10.85
C MET A 57 -11.24 13.68 -12.28
N PRO A 58 -12.57 13.83 -12.46
CA PRO A 58 -13.13 14.02 -13.79
C PRO A 58 -12.63 15.34 -14.38
N LEU A 59 -12.40 15.36 -15.69
CA LEU A 59 -11.99 16.58 -16.38
C LEU A 59 -13.22 17.46 -16.62
N ASN A 60 -13.48 18.39 -15.70
CA ASN A 60 -14.62 19.32 -15.74
C ASN A 60 -14.19 20.72 -15.25
N ALA A 61 -15.10 21.70 -15.28
CA ALA A 61 -14.84 23.08 -14.88
C ALA A 61 -14.14 23.22 -13.51
N ALA A 62 -14.60 22.47 -12.50
CA ALA A 62 -14.03 22.50 -11.16
C ALA A 62 -12.57 22.05 -11.14
N THR A 63 -12.29 20.91 -11.78
CA THR A 63 -10.94 20.37 -11.87
C THR A 63 -10.03 21.24 -12.74
N LEU A 64 -10.52 21.74 -13.89
CA LEU A 64 -9.75 22.60 -14.79
C LEU A 64 -9.29 23.91 -14.12
N ASN A 65 -10.03 24.40 -13.12
CA ASN A 65 -9.63 25.57 -12.33
C ASN A 65 -8.43 25.32 -11.42
N LEU A 66 -8.07 24.05 -11.16
CA LEU A 66 -6.85 23.69 -10.44
C LEU A 66 -5.61 23.68 -11.35
N LEU A 67 -5.79 23.72 -12.67
CA LEU A 67 -4.73 23.46 -13.64
C LEU A 67 -4.24 24.75 -14.28
N THR A 68 -2.97 24.76 -14.62
CA THR A 68 -2.34 25.76 -15.48
C THR A 68 -1.19 25.10 -16.24
N THR A 69 -0.42 25.85 -17.01
CA THR A 69 0.81 25.37 -17.63
C THR A 69 2.04 25.84 -16.86
N THR A 70 3.18 25.22 -17.11
CA THR A 70 4.44 25.49 -16.37
C THR A 70 4.90 26.95 -16.45
N ASP A 71 4.47 27.71 -17.46
CA ASP A 71 4.75 29.14 -17.61
C ASP A 71 3.48 30.01 -17.68
N GLY A 72 2.30 29.41 -17.49
CA GLY A 72 0.99 30.08 -17.61
C GLY A 72 0.48 30.29 -19.04
N THR A 73 1.26 29.97 -20.08
CA THR A 73 0.89 30.12 -21.50
C THR A 73 0.55 28.78 -22.18
N LEU A 74 0.12 28.77 -23.43
CA LEU A 74 -0.13 27.51 -24.16
C LEU A 74 1.15 26.83 -24.68
N ALA A 75 2.28 27.54 -24.69
CA ALA A 75 3.53 27.07 -25.28
C ALA A 75 3.98 25.70 -24.75
N PRO A 76 3.94 25.41 -23.42
CA PRO A 76 4.38 24.12 -22.89
C PRO A 76 3.52 22.93 -23.31
N LEU A 77 2.23 23.15 -23.63
CA LEU A 77 1.33 22.08 -24.08
C LEU A 77 1.43 21.83 -25.59
N ILE A 78 1.49 22.91 -26.38
CA ILE A 78 1.58 22.81 -27.85
C ILE A 78 2.95 22.27 -28.27
N ARG A 79 4.04 22.78 -27.68
CA ARG A 79 5.42 22.39 -28.03
C ARG A 79 5.65 22.50 -29.55
N ASP A 80 6.00 21.39 -30.19
CA ASP A 80 6.26 21.29 -31.64
C ASP A 80 5.04 20.75 -32.43
N GLN A 81 3.90 20.56 -31.77
CA GLN A 81 2.67 20.12 -32.42
C GLN A 81 2.04 21.25 -33.25
N PRO A 82 1.24 20.92 -34.29
CA PRO A 82 0.44 21.92 -34.99
C PRO A 82 -0.46 22.72 -34.04
N ILE A 83 -0.48 24.05 -34.21
CA ILE A 83 -1.33 24.93 -33.40
C ILE A 83 -2.80 24.72 -33.81
N PRO A 84 -3.72 24.43 -32.87
CA PRO A 84 -5.13 24.24 -33.20
C PRO A 84 -5.78 25.52 -33.75
N ASP A 85 -6.70 25.38 -34.70
CA ASP A 85 -7.37 26.52 -35.35
C ASP A 85 -8.07 27.46 -34.35
N PHE A 86 -8.66 26.90 -33.29
CA PHE A 86 -9.31 27.71 -32.26
C PHE A 86 -8.31 28.59 -31.48
N VAL A 87 -7.06 28.14 -31.33
CA VAL A 87 -5.98 28.90 -30.69
C VAL A 87 -5.51 30.02 -31.61
N VAL A 88 -5.34 29.75 -32.91
CA VAL A 88 -5.03 30.78 -33.92
C VAL A 88 -6.12 31.85 -33.99
N ALA A 89 -7.39 31.42 -34.02
CA ALA A 89 -8.53 32.33 -34.04
C ALA A 89 -8.60 33.19 -32.76
N LEU A 90 -8.33 32.59 -31.60
CA LEU A 90 -8.26 33.30 -30.33
C LEU A 90 -7.12 34.33 -30.31
N ALA A 91 -5.93 33.96 -30.81
CA ALA A 91 -4.77 34.85 -30.89
C ALA A 91 -5.08 36.07 -31.73
N LYS A 92 -5.66 35.86 -32.92
CA LYS A 92 -6.09 36.93 -33.82
C LYS A 92 -7.11 37.86 -33.17
N ARG A 93 -8.12 37.30 -32.49
CA ARG A 93 -9.16 38.08 -31.80
C ARG A 93 -8.62 38.90 -30.63
N ARG A 94 -7.57 38.41 -29.96
CA ARG A 94 -6.94 39.03 -28.79
C ARG A 94 -5.67 39.82 -29.14
N GLU A 95 -5.33 39.92 -30.43
CA GLU A 95 -4.14 40.59 -30.94
C GLU A 95 -2.83 40.07 -30.30
N VAL A 96 -2.77 38.77 -29.98
CA VAL A 96 -1.56 38.12 -29.47
C VAL A 96 -0.68 37.70 -30.66
N PRO A 97 0.57 38.20 -30.78
CA PRO A 97 1.42 37.96 -31.96
C PRO A 97 1.78 36.48 -32.18
N ASP A 98 1.99 35.74 -31.09
CA ASP A 98 2.24 34.29 -31.12
C ASP A 98 1.10 33.57 -30.39
N PRO A 99 0.32 32.70 -31.08
CA PRO A 99 -0.75 31.94 -30.45
C PRO A 99 -0.30 31.08 -29.26
N LYS A 100 0.99 30.68 -29.18
CA LYS A 100 1.54 29.93 -28.04
C LYS A 100 1.62 30.77 -26.76
N LEU A 101 1.70 32.09 -26.86
CA LEU A 101 1.78 33.00 -25.71
C LEU A 101 0.41 33.33 -25.09
N ILE A 102 -0.68 32.77 -25.62
CA ILE A 102 -2.01 32.92 -25.01
C ILE A 102 -1.96 32.36 -23.58
N PRO A 103 -2.48 33.07 -22.56
CA PRO A 103 -2.63 32.53 -21.22
C PRO A 103 -3.59 31.33 -21.19
N PHE A 104 -3.24 30.26 -20.47
CA PHE A 104 -4.07 29.06 -20.36
C PHE A 104 -5.48 29.37 -19.81
N ASP A 105 -5.56 30.32 -18.88
CA ASP A 105 -6.83 30.77 -18.27
C ASP A 105 -7.73 31.57 -19.23
N TRP A 106 -7.29 31.92 -20.44
CA TRP A 106 -8.13 32.56 -21.46
C TRP A 106 -8.96 31.55 -22.27
N LEU A 107 -8.63 30.26 -22.20
CA LEU A 107 -9.37 29.20 -22.89
C LEU A 107 -10.69 28.90 -22.18
N SER A 108 -11.74 28.59 -22.95
CA SER A 108 -12.95 27.97 -22.39
C SER A 108 -12.66 26.55 -21.88
N ASP A 109 -13.53 26.01 -21.03
CA ASP A 109 -13.33 24.66 -20.48
C ASP A 109 -13.19 23.60 -21.58
N GLN A 110 -14.01 23.66 -22.64
CA GLN A 110 -13.90 22.74 -23.77
C GLN A 110 -12.57 22.92 -24.52
N GLN A 111 -12.12 24.16 -24.74
CA GLN A 111 -10.83 24.43 -25.39
C GLN A 111 -9.65 23.92 -24.56
N LYS A 112 -9.73 23.98 -23.23
CA LYS A 112 -8.73 23.38 -22.34
C LYS A 112 -8.71 21.85 -22.50
N ILE A 113 -9.88 21.21 -22.52
CA ILE A 113 -10.01 19.76 -22.73
C ILE A 113 -9.40 19.38 -24.08
N ASP A 114 -9.82 20.01 -25.18
CA ASP A 114 -9.34 19.75 -26.53
C ASP A 114 -7.81 19.90 -26.62
N LEU A 115 -7.25 20.93 -25.98
CA LEU A 115 -5.80 21.14 -25.95
C LEU A 115 -5.06 20.04 -25.17
N ILE A 116 -5.61 19.60 -24.03
CA ILE A 116 -5.06 18.48 -23.26
C ILE A 116 -5.14 17.18 -24.09
N GLU A 117 -6.21 16.97 -24.87
CA GLU A 117 -6.35 15.78 -25.70
C GLU A 117 -5.24 15.66 -26.77
N ILE A 118 -4.79 16.78 -27.33
CA ILE A 118 -3.71 16.79 -28.32
C ILE A 118 -2.40 16.27 -27.72
N THR A 119 -2.18 16.45 -26.41
CA THR A 119 -0.98 15.94 -25.73
C THR A 119 -0.90 14.41 -25.70
N LYS A 120 -1.99 13.69 -25.97
CA LYS A 120 -1.99 12.21 -26.11
C LYS A 120 -1.05 11.74 -27.20
N GLY A 121 -0.91 12.51 -28.28
CA GLY A 121 -0.02 12.20 -29.41
C GLY A 121 1.47 12.13 -29.03
N GLN A 122 1.83 12.50 -27.79
CA GLN A 122 3.18 12.37 -27.25
C GLN A 122 3.50 10.95 -26.75
N PHE A 123 2.51 10.04 -26.69
CA PHE A 123 2.69 8.66 -26.28
C PHE A 123 2.76 7.76 -27.51
N GLU A 124 3.88 7.08 -27.71
CA GLU A 124 4.06 6.15 -28.84
C GLU A 124 3.28 4.84 -28.64
N ASN A 125 3.09 4.39 -27.39
CA ASN A 125 2.33 3.17 -27.05
C ASN A 125 1.89 3.14 -25.57
N SER A 126 1.05 2.16 -25.21
CA SER A 126 0.52 1.97 -23.84
C SER A 126 1.55 1.52 -22.80
N THR A 127 2.71 1.00 -23.22
CA THR A 127 3.79 0.60 -22.30
C THR A 127 4.47 1.83 -21.69
N ASP A 128 4.55 2.92 -22.45
CA ASP A 128 5.12 4.19 -21.98
C ASP A 128 4.24 4.88 -20.94
N PHE A 129 2.92 4.65 -21.00
CA PHE A 129 1.96 5.15 -20.00
C PHE A 129 2.37 4.79 -18.57
N PHE A 130 2.67 3.51 -18.31
CA PHE A 130 2.99 3.05 -16.95
C PHE A 130 4.41 3.42 -16.49
N ARG A 131 5.24 3.96 -17.38
CA ARG A 131 6.55 4.53 -17.08
C ARG A 131 6.43 6.01 -16.74
N ASN A 132 5.70 6.77 -17.54
CA ASN A 132 5.49 8.19 -17.34
C ASN A 132 4.14 8.62 -17.94
N ARG A 133 3.10 8.68 -17.12
CA ARG A 133 1.76 9.15 -17.51
C ARG A 133 1.54 10.65 -17.29
N ARG A 134 2.61 11.44 -17.13
CA ARG A 134 2.49 12.89 -16.93
C ARG A 134 2.08 13.59 -18.23
N ILE A 135 1.14 14.51 -18.12
CA ILE A 135 0.74 15.42 -19.20
C ILE A 135 1.81 16.52 -19.29
N GLN A 136 2.69 16.44 -20.30
CA GLN A 136 3.83 17.35 -20.39
C GLN A 136 3.38 18.81 -20.56
N GLY A 137 3.99 19.71 -19.81
CA GLY A 137 3.68 21.14 -19.82
C GLY A 137 2.47 21.55 -18.98
N LEU A 138 1.67 20.61 -18.48
CA LEU A 138 0.54 20.87 -17.58
C LEU A 138 0.99 20.74 -16.11
N THR A 139 0.56 21.68 -15.28
CA THR A 139 0.85 21.73 -13.85
C THR A 139 -0.38 22.13 -13.03
N THR A 140 -0.27 22.04 -11.72
CA THR A 140 -1.29 22.53 -10.79
C THR A 140 -0.99 23.98 -10.38
N LYS A 141 -2.04 24.76 -10.09
CA LYS A 141 -1.88 26.13 -9.58
C LYS A 141 -1.35 26.10 -8.14
N GLU A 142 -0.48 27.04 -7.81
CA GLU A 142 0.03 27.22 -6.45
C GLU A 142 -1.04 27.76 -5.49
N LYS A 143 -1.98 28.56 -6.00
CA LYS A 143 -3.10 29.12 -5.23
C LYS A 143 -4.41 28.65 -5.80
N VAL A 144 -5.27 28.12 -4.94
CA VAL A 144 -6.58 27.57 -5.33
C VAL A 144 -7.69 28.28 -4.57
N HIS A 145 -8.78 28.56 -5.27
CA HIS A 145 -9.99 29.08 -4.67
C HIS A 145 -10.88 27.92 -4.24
N VAL A 146 -11.14 27.83 -2.93
CA VAL A 146 -12.01 26.79 -2.36
C VAL A 146 -13.12 27.42 -1.54
N LYS A 147 -14.27 26.77 -1.48
CA LYS A 147 -15.41 27.17 -0.66
C LYS A 147 -15.77 26.05 0.30
N PHE A 148 -15.49 26.25 1.59
CA PHE A 148 -15.88 25.31 2.63
C PHE A 148 -17.29 25.62 3.13
N SER A 149 -18.17 24.60 3.15
CA SER A 149 -19.55 24.73 3.62
C SER A 149 -19.67 24.77 5.15
N ALA A 150 -18.63 24.34 5.86
CA ALA A 150 -18.54 24.31 7.32
C ALA A 150 -17.08 24.58 7.75
N PRO A 151 -16.80 24.89 9.04
CA PRO A 151 -15.44 24.95 9.55
C PRO A 151 -14.67 23.67 9.21
N THR A 152 -13.50 23.80 8.58
CA THR A 152 -12.79 22.69 7.95
C THR A 152 -11.30 22.79 8.28
N ARG A 153 -10.72 21.70 8.76
CA ARG A 153 -9.27 21.57 8.88
C ARG A 153 -8.71 21.07 7.56
N PHE A 154 -7.82 21.85 6.94
CA PHE A 154 -7.19 21.54 5.67
C PHE A 154 -5.68 21.73 5.81
N LEU A 155 -4.90 20.67 5.54
CA LEU A 155 -3.43 20.67 5.68
C LEU A 155 -2.95 21.20 7.03
N GLY A 156 -3.61 20.80 8.12
CA GLY A 156 -3.27 21.22 9.48
C GLY A 156 -3.71 22.62 9.90
N VAL A 157 -4.38 23.38 9.02
CA VAL A 157 -4.90 24.72 9.31
C VAL A 157 -6.42 24.67 9.41
N ASP A 158 -6.98 25.31 10.44
CA ASP A 158 -8.43 25.39 10.63
C ASP A 158 -8.98 26.64 9.90
N TYR A 159 -9.87 26.41 8.93
CA TYR A 159 -10.54 27.46 8.17
C TYR A 159 -12.00 27.59 8.61
N PRO A 160 -12.53 28.83 8.78
CA PRO A 160 -13.97 29.02 8.96
C PRO A 160 -14.73 28.65 7.67
N ALA A 161 -16.05 28.47 7.77
CA ALA A 161 -16.89 28.32 6.59
C ALA A 161 -16.81 29.58 5.70
N GLY A 162 -16.80 29.42 4.38
CA GLY A 162 -16.66 30.53 3.44
C GLY A 162 -15.74 30.22 2.27
N ALA A 163 -15.49 31.25 1.44
CA ALA A 163 -14.57 31.19 0.32
C ALA A 163 -13.16 31.61 0.77
N HIS A 164 -12.15 30.86 0.34
CA HIS A 164 -10.75 31.04 0.71
C HIS A 164 -9.87 30.92 -0.53
N THR A 165 -8.78 31.70 -0.57
CA THR A 165 -7.66 31.45 -1.46
C THR A 165 -6.57 30.78 -0.64
N ILE A 166 -6.30 29.51 -0.94
CA ILE A 166 -5.33 28.71 -0.19
C ILE A 166 -4.09 28.51 -1.05
N ASP A 167 -2.93 28.77 -0.44
CA ASP A 167 -1.65 28.38 -1.00
C ASP A 167 -1.47 26.87 -0.79
N VAL A 168 -1.44 26.14 -1.89
CA VAL A 168 -1.21 24.69 -1.94
C VAL A 168 0.16 24.37 -2.52
N SER A 169 1.04 25.36 -2.69
CA SER A 169 2.42 25.15 -3.11
C SER A 169 3.11 24.17 -2.15
N GLY A 170 3.81 23.20 -2.72
CA GLY A 170 4.45 22.11 -1.96
C GLY A 170 3.52 21.00 -1.46
N ALA A 171 2.21 21.25 -1.35
CA ALA A 171 1.23 20.22 -0.98
C ALA A 171 0.64 19.55 -2.22
N LEU A 172 0.04 20.31 -3.13
CA LEU A 172 -0.43 19.79 -4.41
C LEU A 172 0.77 19.70 -5.35
N GLN A 173 1.07 18.51 -5.86
CA GLN A 173 2.27 18.31 -6.68
C GLN A 173 2.17 19.08 -8.01
N PRO A 174 3.29 19.67 -8.49
CA PRO A 174 3.31 20.52 -9.69
C PRO A 174 3.38 19.71 -10.98
N TYR A 175 2.55 18.67 -11.09
CA TYR A 175 2.39 17.87 -12.30
C TYR A 175 0.99 17.25 -12.34
N VAL A 176 0.54 16.93 -13.54
CA VAL A 176 -0.76 16.29 -13.80
C VAL A 176 -0.54 14.98 -14.53
N GLU A 177 -1.27 13.94 -14.16
CA GLU A 177 -1.18 12.62 -14.80
C GLU A 177 -2.49 12.25 -15.49
N PHE A 178 -2.41 11.43 -16.54
CA PHE A 178 -3.60 10.76 -17.08
C PHE A 178 -4.12 9.73 -16.09
N GLY A 179 -5.44 9.66 -15.89
CA GLY A 179 -6.01 8.77 -14.89
C GLY A 179 -6.07 7.29 -15.30
N ASN A 180 -6.01 6.95 -16.59
CA ASN A 180 -5.94 5.55 -17.05
C ASN A 180 -5.32 5.38 -18.44
N PRO A 181 -4.86 4.16 -18.80
CA PRO A 181 -4.34 3.88 -20.14
C PRO A 181 -5.39 4.06 -21.24
N GLU A 182 -6.67 3.82 -20.96
CA GLU A 182 -7.75 4.01 -21.94
C GLU A 182 -7.83 5.46 -22.41
N SER A 183 -7.41 6.43 -21.59
CA SER A 183 -7.33 7.86 -21.95
C SER A 183 -6.37 8.15 -23.12
N LEU A 184 -5.51 7.20 -23.52
CA LEU A 184 -4.66 7.34 -24.70
C LEU A 184 -5.41 7.09 -26.01
N VAL A 185 -6.50 6.34 -25.99
CA VAL A 185 -7.28 5.96 -27.18
C VAL A 185 -8.73 6.45 -27.14
N GLU A 186 -9.25 6.72 -25.95
CA GLU A 186 -10.58 7.30 -25.71
C GLU A 186 -10.47 8.78 -25.29
N PRO A 187 -11.57 9.55 -25.37
CA PRO A 187 -11.61 10.90 -24.81
C PRO A 187 -11.17 10.93 -23.34
N ILE A 188 -10.43 11.98 -22.94
CA ILE A 188 -9.94 12.09 -21.55
C ILE A 188 -11.12 12.32 -20.63
N SER A 189 -11.51 11.29 -19.90
CA SER A 189 -12.57 11.39 -18.89
C SER A 189 -12.03 11.82 -17.52
N ARG A 190 -10.75 11.57 -17.25
CA ARG A 190 -10.15 11.79 -15.93
C ARG A 190 -8.66 12.09 -15.96
N ILE A 191 -8.24 12.91 -15.00
CA ILE A 191 -6.85 13.15 -14.66
C ILE A 191 -6.58 12.74 -13.23
N GLU A 192 -5.31 12.56 -12.89
CA GLU A 192 -4.86 12.26 -11.55
C GLU A 192 -3.95 13.37 -11.03
N LEU A 193 -4.29 13.89 -9.85
CA LEU A 193 -3.48 14.84 -9.08
C LEU A 193 -2.97 14.17 -7.81
N HIS A 194 -1.94 14.75 -7.18
CA HIS A 194 -1.31 14.19 -5.99
C HIS A 194 -1.24 15.24 -4.88
N LEU A 195 -1.93 15.02 -3.76
CA LEU A 195 -1.83 15.85 -2.56
C LEU A 195 -0.87 15.20 -1.56
N ARG A 196 0.29 15.82 -1.36
CA ARG A 196 1.39 15.30 -0.56
C ARG A 196 1.66 16.18 0.66
N GLY A 197 2.05 15.56 1.77
CA GLY A 197 2.41 16.29 2.98
C GLY A 197 3.01 15.39 4.06
N SER A 198 3.46 16.01 5.15
CA SER A 198 4.02 15.32 6.33
C SER A 198 3.01 15.20 7.49
N HIS A 199 1.73 15.49 7.23
CA HIS A 199 0.66 15.32 8.19
C HIS A 199 0.33 13.84 8.39
N ARG A 200 -0.58 13.58 9.34
CA ARG A 200 -1.13 12.23 9.53
C ARG A 200 -1.80 11.74 8.26
N ALA A 201 -1.66 10.46 7.97
CA ALA A 201 -2.19 9.86 6.74
C ALA A 201 -3.72 10.05 6.64
N SER A 202 -4.45 9.90 7.75
CA SER A 202 -5.89 10.20 7.78
C SER A 202 -6.21 11.67 7.49
N GLU A 203 -5.42 12.60 8.03
CA GLU A 203 -5.59 14.04 7.83
C GLU A 203 -5.30 14.47 6.38
N MET A 204 -4.33 13.81 5.72
CA MET A 204 -4.08 14.01 4.29
C MET A 204 -5.26 13.53 3.44
N VAL A 205 -5.86 12.37 3.78
CA VAL A 205 -7.05 11.86 3.09
C VAL A 205 -8.24 12.80 3.30
N GLU A 206 -8.47 13.26 4.53
CA GLU A 206 -9.50 14.26 4.85
C GLU A 206 -9.30 15.57 4.09
N SER A 207 -8.06 16.06 4.05
CA SER A 207 -7.70 17.26 3.28
C SER A 207 -7.96 17.07 1.79
N SER A 208 -7.69 15.88 1.23
CA SER A 208 -7.96 15.59 -0.17
C SER A 208 -9.45 15.63 -0.52
N TRP A 209 -10.33 15.13 0.36
CA TRP A 209 -11.77 15.26 0.18
C TRP A 209 -12.25 16.70 0.41
N ALA A 210 -11.66 17.42 1.36
CA ALA A 210 -11.97 18.83 1.60
C ALA A 210 -11.61 19.69 0.37
N LEU A 211 -10.49 19.41 -0.30
CA LEU A 211 -10.11 20.05 -1.55
C LEU A 211 -11.15 19.78 -2.66
N GLU A 212 -11.49 18.51 -2.89
CA GLU A 212 -12.49 18.13 -3.91
C GLU A 212 -13.83 18.83 -3.67
N LEU A 213 -14.37 18.73 -2.46
CA LEU A 213 -15.61 19.41 -2.11
C LEU A 213 -15.49 20.94 -2.21
N GLY A 214 -14.34 21.48 -1.80
CA GLY A 214 -14.06 22.92 -1.80
C GLY A 214 -14.06 23.53 -3.19
N ILE A 215 -13.65 22.78 -4.22
CA ILE A 215 -13.71 23.23 -5.62
C ILE A 215 -15.03 22.88 -6.31
N GLY A 216 -15.97 22.24 -5.60
CA GLY A 216 -17.25 21.78 -6.16
C GLY A 216 -17.19 20.44 -6.89
N ALA A 217 -16.13 19.64 -6.70
CA ALA A 217 -16.06 18.27 -7.17
C ALA A 217 -16.74 17.29 -6.19
N GLU A 218 -17.11 16.12 -6.69
CA GLU A 218 -17.65 15.04 -5.85
C GLU A 218 -16.54 14.29 -5.12
N LYS A 219 -16.84 13.78 -3.92
CA LYS A 219 -15.93 12.83 -3.23
C LYS A 219 -15.74 11.57 -4.07
N LYS A 220 -14.50 11.22 -4.32
CA LYS A 220 -14.11 9.96 -4.97
C LYS A 220 -13.39 9.02 -4.01
N HIS A 221 -13.17 7.81 -4.51
CA HIS A 221 -12.28 6.83 -3.91
C HIS A 221 -10.86 7.40 -3.82
N LYS A 222 -10.10 7.03 -2.78
CA LYS A 222 -8.75 7.55 -2.54
C LYS A 222 -7.74 6.42 -2.45
N HIS A 223 -6.53 6.69 -2.93
CA HIS A 223 -5.36 5.87 -2.65
C HIS A 223 -4.38 6.72 -1.83
N ALA A 224 -4.02 6.24 -0.64
CA ALA A 224 -3.04 6.92 0.22
C ALA A 224 -1.71 6.16 0.18
N HIS A 225 -0.68 6.80 -0.36
CA HIS A 225 0.70 6.33 -0.36
C HIS A 225 1.42 6.86 0.86
N ILE A 226 1.68 5.99 1.82
CA ILE A 226 2.42 6.27 3.04
C ILE A 226 3.85 5.80 2.81
N THR A 227 4.81 6.72 2.84
CA THR A 227 6.23 6.43 2.59
C THR A 227 7.04 6.43 3.87
N SER A 228 8.12 5.66 3.94
CA SER A 228 9.07 5.71 5.06
C SER A 228 10.48 5.36 4.58
N PRO A 229 11.54 5.89 5.24
CA PRO A 229 12.91 5.48 4.98
C PRO A 229 13.07 3.96 5.08
N ILE A 230 13.83 3.41 4.14
CA ILE A 230 14.23 2.01 4.17
C ILE A 230 15.08 1.77 5.43
N PRO A 231 14.83 0.70 6.21
CA PRO A 231 15.64 0.37 7.38
C PRO A 231 16.97 -0.27 6.93
N TRP A 232 17.81 0.50 6.25
CA TRP A 232 19.03 0.04 5.58
C TRP A 232 20.00 -0.64 6.55
N LYS A 233 20.14 -0.08 7.75
CA LYS A 233 21.02 -0.63 8.78
C LYS A 233 20.53 -2.00 9.22
N GLU A 234 19.24 -2.13 9.53
CA GLU A 234 18.61 -3.36 9.97
C GLU A 234 18.67 -4.43 8.87
N LEU A 235 18.43 -4.03 7.63
CA LEU A 235 18.54 -4.87 6.45
C LEU A 235 19.98 -5.34 6.18
N GLN A 236 21.00 -4.55 6.53
CA GLN A 236 22.40 -4.98 6.43
C GLN A 236 22.80 -5.94 7.56
N GLU A 237 22.36 -5.67 8.79
CA GLU A 237 22.66 -6.49 9.97
C GLU A 237 21.94 -7.84 9.97
N ALA A 238 20.67 -7.85 9.54
CA ALA A 238 19.79 -9.02 9.60
C ALA A 238 18.90 -9.13 8.35
N PRO A 239 19.50 -9.28 7.15
CA PRO A 239 18.82 -9.14 5.86
C PRO A 239 17.57 -10.00 5.72
N VAL A 240 17.67 -11.27 6.11
CA VAL A 240 16.56 -12.22 6.05
C VAL A 240 15.44 -11.82 7.02
N THR A 241 15.78 -11.60 8.29
CA THR A 241 14.79 -11.34 9.33
C THR A 241 14.07 -10.03 9.05
N THR A 242 14.80 -8.98 8.68
CA THR A 242 14.20 -7.68 8.36
C THR A 242 13.40 -7.71 7.08
N ALA A 243 13.85 -8.42 6.03
CA ALA A 243 13.03 -8.62 4.82
C ALA A 243 11.70 -9.35 5.14
N MET A 244 11.74 -10.37 6.01
CA MET A 244 10.52 -11.05 6.47
C MET A 244 9.62 -10.15 7.31
N GLN A 245 10.17 -9.29 8.17
CA GLN A 245 9.39 -8.31 8.93
C GLN A 245 8.65 -7.35 7.99
N LEU A 246 9.32 -6.84 6.96
CA LEU A 246 8.72 -5.92 5.99
C LEU A 246 7.64 -6.62 5.14
N THR A 247 7.91 -7.84 4.66
CA THR A 247 6.91 -8.63 3.92
C THR A 247 5.71 -9.00 4.79
N ASP A 248 5.92 -9.39 6.05
CA ASP A 248 4.82 -9.71 6.98
C ASP A 248 4.01 -8.47 7.36
N PHE A 249 4.67 -7.32 7.53
CA PHE A 249 3.98 -6.04 7.75
C PHE A 249 3.05 -5.68 6.59
N HIS A 250 3.53 -5.79 5.34
CA HIS A 250 2.69 -5.59 4.17
C HIS A 250 1.51 -6.57 4.14
N ARG A 251 1.78 -7.87 4.38
CA ARG A 251 0.76 -8.92 4.45
C ARG A 251 -0.33 -8.60 5.48
N ARG A 252 0.06 -8.20 6.69
CA ARG A 252 -0.87 -7.83 7.77
C ARG A 252 -1.65 -6.57 7.43
N THR A 253 -1.00 -5.54 6.90
CA THR A 253 -1.63 -4.30 6.46
C THR A 253 -2.71 -4.55 5.42
N ASN A 254 -2.39 -5.36 4.40
CA ASN A 254 -3.35 -5.73 3.38
C ASN A 254 -4.51 -6.57 3.94
N THR A 255 -4.20 -7.60 4.73
CA THR A 255 -5.24 -8.48 5.32
C THR A 255 -6.15 -7.70 6.28
N ALA A 256 -5.59 -6.78 7.06
CA ALA A 256 -6.35 -5.90 7.96
C ALA A 256 -7.26 -4.94 7.19
N ALA A 257 -6.75 -4.31 6.12
CA ALA A 257 -7.52 -3.46 5.22
C ALA A 257 -8.68 -4.22 4.55
N GLU A 258 -8.42 -5.45 4.13
CA GLU A 258 -9.42 -6.34 3.54
C GLU A 258 -10.51 -6.76 4.55
N MET A 259 -10.12 -7.23 5.73
CA MET A 259 -11.09 -7.60 6.77
C MET A 259 -11.92 -6.38 7.20
N LEU A 260 -11.32 -5.19 7.24
CA LEU A 260 -12.05 -3.94 7.51
C LEU A 260 -13.09 -3.64 6.43
N GLY A 261 -12.74 -3.84 5.15
CA GLY A 261 -13.68 -3.73 4.03
C GLY A 261 -14.84 -4.74 4.11
N ILE A 262 -14.55 -6.00 4.44
CA ILE A 262 -15.57 -7.05 4.59
C ILE A 262 -16.50 -6.76 5.78
N VAL A 263 -15.95 -6.39 6.94
CA VAL A 263 -16.71 -6.25 8.18
C VAL A 263 -17.54 -4.97 8.23
N GLU A 264 -16.98 -3.84 7.80
CA GLU A 264 -17.61 -2.52 7.96
C GLU A 264 -18.41 -2.11 6.72
N GLU A 265 -17.85 -2.31 5.53
CA GLU A 265 -18.44 -1.85 4.26
C GLU A 265 -19.24 -2.96 3.55
N LYS A 266 -19.26 -4.19 4.12
CA LYS A 266 -19.88 -5.39 3.52
C LYS A 266 -19.37 -5.64 2.11
N LEU A 267 -18.11 -5.28 1.83
CA LEU A 267 -17.49 -5.53 0.54
C LEU A 267 -17.28 -7.02 0.38
N SER A 268 -17.67 -7.56 -0.77
CA SER A 268 -17.12 -8.84 -1.24
C SER A 268 -15.74 -8.56 -1.82
N VAL A 269 -14.84 -9.54 -1.77
CA VAL A 269 -13.56 -9.51 -2.50
C VAL A 269 -13.82 -9.79 -4.00
N SER A 270 -15.06 -9.62 -4.46
CA SER A 270 -15.45 -9.77 -5.86
C SER A 270 -14.88 -8.67 -6.73
N PHE A 271 -13.97 -9.07 -7.61
CA PHE A 271 -13.47 -8.28 -8.73
C PHE A 271 -14.50 -8.28 -9.86
N ASN A 272 -15.62 -7.57 -9.70
CA ASN A 272 -16.50 -7.32 -10.83
C ASN A 272 -15.85 -6.28 -11.75
N ARG A 273 -15.41 -6.73 -12.93
CA ARG A 273 -14.96 -5.93 -14.08
C ARG A 273 -15.99 -4.90 -14.60
N GLY A 274 -17.11 -4.69 -13.90
CA GLY A 274 -18.33 -4.11 -14.47
C GLY A 274 -18.70 -2.69 -14.04
N GLU A 275 -18.09 -2.11 -13.00
CA GLU A 275 -18.46 -0.75 -12.54
C GLU A 275 -17.22 0.11 -12.28
N GLY A 276 -16.44 0.42 -13.32
CA GLY A 276 -15.51 1.55 -13.34
C GLY A 276 -14.40 1.60 -12.27
N GLY A 277 -14.21 0.55 -11.47
CA GLY A 277 -13.29 0.53 -10.34
C GLY A 277 -12.30 -0.62 -10.44
N VAL A 278 -11.04 -0.30 -10.77
CA VAL A 278 -9.87 -1.13 -10.45
C VAL A 278 -9.86 -2.50 -11.18
N THR A 279 -9.90 -2.49 -12.51
CA THR A 279 -9.83 -3.69 -13.38
C THR A 279 -8.45 -4.38 -13.43
N HIS A 280 -7.41 -3.76 -12.87
CA HIS A 280 -6.02 -4.22 -13.02
C HIS A 280 -5.36 -4.79 -11.75
N PHE A 281 -6.04 -4.77 -10.60
CA PHE A 281 -5.42 -5.11 -9.32
C PHE A 281 -6.15 -6.27 -8.65
N GLY A 282 -5.46 -7.42 -8.52
CA GLY A 282 -5.96 -8.63 -7.86
C GLY A 282 -5.73 -8.61 -6.34
N PRO A 283 -6.07 -9.69 -5.62
CA PRO A 283 -5.72 -9.85 -4.22
C PRO A 283 -4.21 -10.09 -4.06
N VAL A 284 -3.65 -9.87 -2.86
CA VAL A 284 -2.26 -10.28 -2.60
C VAL A 284 -2.26 -11.79 -2.73
N THR A 285 -1.40 -12.37 -3.56
CA THR A 285 -1.24 -13.81 -3.53
C THR A 285 -0.08 -14.19 -2.62
N ALA A 286 -0.12 -15.41 -2.11
CA ALA A 286 1.00 -15.99 -1.39
C ALA A 286 2.31 -15.95 -2.21
N LYS A 287 2.22 -16.07 -3.54
CA LYS A 287 3.37 -15.97 -4.47
C LYS A 287 3.93 -14.54 -4.55
N ASP A 288 3.08 -13.53 -4.48
CA ASP A 288 3.50 -12.12 -4.48
C ASP A 288 4.32 -11.82 -3.22
N LEU A 289 3.88 -12.29 -2.06
CA LEU A 289 4.62 -12.13 -0.81
C LEU A 289 5.97 -12.86 -0.82
N SER A 290 6.02 -14.09 -1.33
CA SER A 290 7.28 -14.81 -1.53
C SER A 290 8.23 -14.02 -2.43
N ARG A 291 7.71 -13.41 -3.50
CA ARG A 291 8.52 -12.57 -4.40
C ARG A 291 8.98 -11.28 -3.71
N MET A 292 8.11 -10.64 -2.92
CA MET A 292 8.47 -9.43 -2.17
C MET A 292 9.63 -9.70 -1.21
N LEU A 293 9.62 -10.85 -0.54
CA LEU A 293 10.75 -11.29 0.30
C LEU A 293 12.06 -11.39 -0.52
N VAL A 294 12.00 -11.99 -1.70
CA VAL A 294 13.16 -12.11 -2.60
C VAL A 294 13.63 -10.74 -3.10
N ASP A 295 12.70 -9.84 -3.41
CA ASP A 295 13.01 -8.49 -3.85
C ASP A 295 13.69 -7.68 -2.74
N TRP A 296 13.19 -7.74 -1.49
CA TRP A 296 13.87 -7.12 -0.35
C TRP A 296 15.30 -7.64 -0.18
N ARG A 297 15.52 -8.95 -0.28
CA ARG A 297 16.87 -9.52 -0.24
C ARG A 297 17.74 -9.07 -1.42
N THR A 298 17.14 -8.84 -2.58
CA THR A 298 17.83 -8.38 -3.78
C THR A 298 18.26 -6.92 -3.65
N VAL A 299 17.37 -6.06 -3.16
CA VAL A 299 17.64 -4.64 -2.83
C VAL A 299 18.89 -4.54 -1.95
N ILE A 300 18.99 -5.40 -0.92
CA ILE A 300 20.16 -5.48 -0.04
C ILE A 300 21.42 -5.90 -0.80
N ARG A 301 21.37 -7.03 -1.52
CA ARG A 301 22.56 -7.64 -2.14
C ARG A 301 23.12 -6.81 -3.28
N ARG A 302 22.25 -6.20 -4.08
CA ARG A 302 22.65 -5.50 -5.31
C ARG A 302 22.83 -4.01 -5.11
N LYS A 303 22.46 -3.47 -3.93
CA LYS A 303 22.32 -2.02 -3.70
C LYS A 303 21.47 -1.37 -4.81
N THR A 304 20.46 -2.10 -5.28
CA THR A 304 19.54 -1.60 -6.30
C THR A 304 18.30 -1.10 -5.61
N ASN A 305 17.75 0.00 -6.11
CA ASN A 305 16.64 0.67 -5.46
C ASN A 305 15.28 0.11 -5.90
N GLU A 306 15.20 -0.86 -6.82
CA GLU A 306 13.92 -1.25 -7.43
C GLU A 306 13.48 -2.69 -7.08
N PHE A 307 12.19 -2.86 -6.78
CA PHE A 307 11.55 -4.18 -6.89
C PHE A 307 11.28 -4.46 -8.36
N LYS A 308 11.53 -5.69 -8.81
CA LYS A 308 11.17 -6.09 -10.18
C LYS A 308 9.66 -6.13 -10.40
N THR A 309 8.89 -6.29 -9.33
CA THR A 309 7.43 -6.40 -9.38
C THR A 309 6.79 -5.26 -8.60
N LYS A 310 5.84 -4.55 -9.23
CA LYS A 310 4.95 -3.62 -8.51
C LYS A 310 3.90 -4.46 -7.78
N TYR A 311 3.92 -4.47 -6.45
CA TYR A 311 2.90 -5.14 -5.64
C TYR A 311 1.65 -4.24 -5.52
N LYS A 312 1.03 -3.89 -6.66
CA LYS A 312 -0.26 -3.17 -6.72
C LYS A 312 -1.39 -4.16 -6.52
N ILE A 313 -2.14 -4.01 -5.42
CA ILE A 313 -3.06 -5.04 -4.93
C ILE A 313 -4.33 -4.37 -4.38
N GLY A 314 -5.47 -5.07 -4.40
CA GLY A 314 -6.81 -4.48 -4.19
C GLY A 314 -7.02 -3.62 -2.93
N TYR A 315 -6.49 -4.01 -1.76
CA TYR A 315 -6.76 -3.32 -0.48
C TYR A 315 -5.59 -2.46 0.02
N ALA A 316 -4.38 -3.02 0.00
CA ALA A 316 -3.13 -2.31 0.21
C ALA A 316 -2.06 -2.86 -0.73
N GLY A 317 -1.23 -2.00 -1.31
CA GLY A 317 -0.11 -2.37 -2.17
C GLY A 317 1.23 -1.91 -1.61
N ALA A 318 2.32 -2.61 -1.93
CA ALA A 318 3.67 -2.17 -1.57
C ALA A 318 4.40 -1.58 -2.79
N ARG A 319 5.23 -0.57 -2.53
CA ARG A 319 6.10 0.06 -3.53
C ARG A 319 7.54 0.08 -3.06
N SER A 320 8.39 -0.22 -4.03
CA SER A 320 9.83 -0.19 -3.85
C SER A 320 10.35 1.24 -3.84
N PRO A 321 11.61 1.38 -3.45
CA PRO A 321 12.37 2.57 -3.76
C PRO A 321 12.45 2.79 -5.29
N GLY A 322 12.71 4.03 -5.71
CA GLY A 322 12.72 4.43 -7.13
C GLY A 322 11.33 4.63 -7.78
N PHE A 323 10.24 4.21 -7.14
CA PHE A 323 8.89 4.64 -7.52
C PHE A 323 8.57 6.05 -6.99
N TYR A 324 9.16 6.40 -5.85
CA TYR A 324 9.03 7.70 -5.21
C TYR A 324 10.19 8.60 -5.64
N ASP A 325 9.99 9.92 -5.50
CA ASP A 325 11.05 10.90 -5.82
C ASP A 325 12.30 10.72 -4.94
N ASP A 326 12.14 10.12 -3.76
CA ASP A 326 13.24 9.73 -2.89
C ASP A 326 13.58 8.24 -3.10
N PRO A 327 14.80 7.91 -3.57
CA PRO A 327 15.21 6.54 -3.79
C PRO A 327 15.55 5.77 -2.50
N ASP A 328 15.55 6.43 -1.33
CA ASP A 328 15.82 5.83 -0.02
C ASP A 328 14.54 5.58 0.80
N VAL A 329 13.36 5.78 0.19
CA VAL A 329 12.07 5.43 0.82
C VAL A 329 11.38 4.28 0.11
N TRP A 330 10.56 3.56 0.85
CA TRP A 330 9.58 2.62 0.33
C TRP A 330 8.19 3.04 0.81
N GLY A 331 7.12 2.43 0.30
CA GLY A 331 5.78 2.85 0.67
C GLY A 331 4.71 1.78 0.65
N GLU A 332 3.69 2.00 1.47
CA GLU A 332 2.41 1.29 1.49
C GLU A 332 1.33 2.17 0.86
N GLU A 333 0.60 1.63 -0.09
CA GLU A 333 -0.49 2.28 -0.79
C GLU A 333 -1.80 1.67 -0.31
N VAL A 334 -2.49 2.35 0.60
CA VAL A 334 -3.79 1.92 1.12
C VAL A 334 -4.89 2.37 0.16
N ARG A 335 -5.61 1.40 -0.42
CA ARG A 335 -6.54 1.62 -1.53
C ARG A 335 -8.00 1.57 -1.14
N PHE A 336 -8.42 0.85 -0.10
CA PHE A 336 -9.85 0.63 0.20
C PHE A 336 -10.68 1.86 0.65
N LEU A 337 -10.17 3.09 0.48
CA LEU A 337 -10.76 4.33 0.98
C LEU A 337 -11.96 4.76 0.13
N THR A 338 -13.18 4.40 0.56
CA THR A 338 -14.41 4.66 -0.21
C THR A 338 -14.97 6.07 0.04
N ARG A 339 -15.82 6.57 -0.88
CA ARG A 339 -16.54 7.85 -0.71
C ARG A 339 -17.46 7.90 0.53
N ARG A 340 -17.86 6.73 1.04
CA ARG A 340 -18.73 6.57 2.22
C ARG A 340 -17.95 6.54 3.53
N MET A 341 -16.62 6.51 3.44
CA MET A 341 -15.74 6.30 4.57
C MET A 341 -15.70 7.53 5.48
N ASN A 342 -16.63 7.57 6.44
CA ASN A 342 -16.46 8.25 7.71
C ASN A 342 -16.29 7.20 8.82
N SER A 343 -15.47 6.18 8.57
CA SER A 343 -15.18 5.15 9.56
C SER A 343 -13.93 5.54 10.33
N LYS A 344 -14.11 5.80 11.62
CA LYS A 344 -13.04 5.95 12.60
C LYS A 344 -11.94 4.89 12.45
N ASN A 345 -12.32 3.67 12.06
CA ASN A 345 -11.41 2.54 11.87
C ASN A 345 -10.48 2.71 10.66
N ALA A 346 -10.95 3.23 9.53
CA ALA A 346 -10.05 3.45 8.40
C ALA A 346 -9.01 4.54 8.68
N ARG A 347 -9.43 5.61 9.37
CA ARG A 347 -8.49 6.64 9.86
C ARG A 347 -7.47 6.05 10.83
N ALA A 348 -7.93 5.23 11.77
CA ALA A 348 -7.06 4.57 12.72
C ALA A 348 -6.09 3.59 12.03
N LEU A 349 -6.52 2.89 10.97
CA LEU A 349 -5.63 2.04 10.19
C LEU A 349 -4.56 2.85 9.47
N LEU A 350 -4.94 3.91 8.75
CA LEU A 350 -4.00 4.80 8.05
C LEU A 350 -2.95 5.39 8.99
N ASP A 351 -3.40 5.97 10.11
CA ASP A 351 -2.50 6.58 11.10
C ASP A 351 -1.60 5.53 11.76
N SER A 352 -2.10 4.31 11.96
CA SER A 352 -1.33 3.23 12.57
C SER A 352 -0.29 2.63 11.63
N VAL A 353 -0.62 2.48 10.34
CA VAL A 353 0.34 2.11 9.29
C VAL A 353 1.44 3.15 9.22
N GLN A 354 1.09 4.43 9.13
CA GLN A 354 2.08 5.52 9.14
C GLN A 354 2.93 5.49 10.40
N HIS A 355 2.33 5.34 11.59
CA HIS A 355 3.08 5.30 12.84
C HIS A 355 4.10 4.15 12.88
N GLN A 356 3.73 2.95 12.43
CA GLN A 356 4.66 1.82 12.39
C GLN A 356 5.76 2.00 11.36
N MET A 357 5.46 2.61 10.22
CA MET A 357 6.43 2.92 9.20
C MET A 357 7.42 4.01 9.68
N ASP A 358 6.93 5.06 10.35
CA ASP A 358 7.74 6.12 10.96
C ASP A 358 8.65 5.59 12.06
N THR A 359 8.13 4.69 12.89
CA THR A 359 8.87 4.16 14.04
C THR A 359 9.71 2.92 13.69
N GLN A 360 9.57 2.42 12.45
CA GLN A 360 10.09 1.12 11.99
C GLN A 360 9.74 -0.03 12.95
N ALA A 361 8.64 0.13 13.70
CA ALA A 361 8.15 -0.83 14.66
C ALA A 361 7.08 -1.71 14.01
N TYR A 362 7.51 -2.57 13.08
CA TYR A 362 6.66 -3.44 12.26
C TYR A 362 5.89 -4.55 13.02
N LEU A 363 5.62 -4.35 14.32
CA LEU A 363 4.94 -5.16 15.34
C LEU A 363 5.39 -6.62 15.52
N ALA A 364 5.71 -7.36 14.45
CA ALA A 364 6.45 -8.60 14.54
C ALA A 364 7.90 -8.30 14.97
N THR A 365 8.23 -8.62 16.21
CA THR A 365 9.60 -8.53 16.71
C THR A 365 10.52 -9.49 15.95
N ARG A 366 11.82 -9.19 15.92
CA ARG A 366 12.82 -10.09 15.31
C ARG A 366 12.76 -11.49 15.93
N ASP A 367 12.52 -11.58 17.23
CA ASP A 367 12.44 -12.84 17.94
C ASP A 367 11.18 -13.62 17.59
N GLN A 368 10.03 -12.95 17.41
CA GLN A 368 8.83 -13.60 16.88
C GLN A 368 9.06 -14.15 15.47
N ILE A 369 9.71 -13.39 14.58
CA ILE A 369 10.05 -13.88 13.24
C ILE A 369 11.01 -15.07 13.31
N LYS A 370 12.02 -15.03 14.17
CA LYS A 370 12.95 -16.17 14.38
C LYS A 370 12.25 -17.40 14.98
N ALA A 371 11.33 -17.20 15.91
CA ALA A 371 10.53 -18.27 16.51
C ALA A 371 9.61 -18.90 15.47
N TRP A 372 8.93 -18.07 14.67
CA TRP A 372 8.10 -18.52 13.54
C TRP A 372 8.93 -19.32 12.53
N GLN A 373 10.12 -18.81 12.21
CA GLN A 373 11.09 -19.52 11.38
C GLN A 373 11.48 -20.89 11.95
N SER A 374 11.70 -20.99 13.26
CA SER A 374 12.13 -22.24 13.89
C SER A 374 10.99 -23.27 13.93
N PHE A 375 9.80 -22.83 14.34
CA PHE A 375 8.58 -23.64 14.38
C PHE A 375 8.32 -24.34 13.05
N THR A 376 8.37 -23.61 11.93
CA THR A 376 8.08 -24.22 10.63
C THR A 376 9.19 -25.15 10.15
N ARG A 377 10.45 -24.96 10.57
CA ARG A 377 11.53 -25.92 10.28
C ARG A 377 11.29 -27.25 10.97
N GLU A 378 10.97 -27.21 12.26
CA GLU A 378 10.71 -28.41 13.05
C GLU A 378 9.52 -29.20 12.49
N GLU A 379 8.45 -28.50 12.15
CA GLU A 379 7.28 -29.11 11.54
C GLU A 379 7.57 -29.70 10.15
N SER A 380 8.34 -28.99 9.32
CA SER A 380 8.75 -29.49 8.01
C SER A 380 9.67 -30.72 8.12
N ALA A 381 10.52 -30.76 9.14
CA ALA A 381 11.37 -31.92 9.44
C ALA A 381 10.54 -33.11 9.93
N ALA A 382 9.57 -32.87 10.82
CA ALA A 382 8.69 -33.91 11.36
C ALA A 382 7.84 -34.60 10.27
N THR A 383 7.47 -33.88 9.22
CA THR A 383 6.71 -34.47 8.09
C THR A 383 7.60 -35.14 7.04
N GLY A 384 8.93 -34.99 7.09
CA GLY A 384 9.87 -35.55 6.11
C GLY A 384 9.71 -35.02 4.67
N THR A 385 8.75 -34.15 4.41
CA THR A 385 8.31 -33.81 3.04
C THR A 385 9.14 -32.72 2.39
N LEU A 386 9.79 -31.86 3.18
CA LEU A 386 10.42 -30.65 2.67
C LEU A 386 11.92 -30.82 2.39
N THR A 387 12.64 -31.55 3.24
CA THR A 387 14.11 -31.64 3.18
C THR A 387 14.60 -32.32 1.89
N ASP A 388 13.99 -33.43 1.48
CA ASP A 388 14.42 -34.17 0.29
C ASP A 388 13.95 -33.51 -1.01
N LYS A 389 12.73 -32.94 -1.02
CA LYS A 389 12.23 -32.19 -2.17
C LYS A 389 13.05 -30.92 -2.41
N LEU A 390 13.41 -30.20 -1.35
CA LEU A 390 14.23 -29.00 -1.44
C LEU A 390 15.66 -29.33 -1.88
N ARG A 391 16.28 -30.41 -1.36
CA ARG A 391 17.61 -30.86 -1.81
C ARG A 391 17.62 -31.19 -3.30
N ASN A 392 16.63 -31.95 -3.78
CA ASN A 392 16.50 -32.31 -5.19
C ASN A 392 16.24 -31.10 -6.08
N TRP A 393 15.42 -30.14 -5.63
CA TRP A 393 15.18 -28.89 -6.35
C TRP A 393 16.45 -28.03 -6.42
N ALA A 394 17.16 -27.89 -5.30
CA ALA A 394 18.35 -27.07 -5.22
C ALA A 394 19.51 -27.66 -6.04
N ALA A 395 19.68 -28.98 -6.06
CA ALA A 395 20.62 -29.67 -6.95
C ALA A 395 20.34 -29.33 -8.43
N LYS A 396 19.09 -29.44 -8.88
CA LYS A 396 18.68 -29.09 -10.26
C LYS A 396 18.86 -27.61 -10.58
N LYS A 397 18.68 -26.71 -9.61
CA LYS A 397 18.87 -25.27 -9.81
C LYS A 397 20.36 -24.90 -9.90
N LEU A 398 21.20 -25.50 -9.06
CA LEU A 398 22.65 -25.31 -9.06
C LEU A 398 23.30 -25.82 -10.36
N GLU A 399 22.77 -26.88 -10.96
CA GLU A 399 23.19 -27.34 -12.30
C GLU A 399 22.91 -26.30 -13.41
N ARG A 400 21.90 -25.43 -13.23
CA ARG A 400 21.48 -24.45 -14.23
C ARG A 400 22.12 -23.07 -14.07
N GLU A 401 22.44 -22.67 -12.84
CA GLU A 401 22.96 -21.34 -12.55
C GLU A 401 24.50 -21.35 -12.46
N LYS A 402 25.18 -20.87 -13.52
CA LYS A 402 26.64 -20.61 -13.56
C LYS A 402 27.02 -19.42 -12.66
N TYR A 403 26.96 -19.59 -11.34
CA TYR A 403 27.75 -18.76 -10.45
C TYR A 403 29.07 -19.52 -10.20
N PRO A 404 30.27 -18.93 -10.29
CA PRO A 404 31.52 -19.67 -10.00
C PRO A 404 32.17 -19.32 -8.65
N HIS A 405 31.68 -18.29 -7.93
CA HIS A 405 32.40 -17.65 -6.82
C HIS A 405 31.98 -18.06 -5.38
N LEU A 406 31.20 -19.13 -5.17
CA LEU A 406 30.78 -19.60 -3.84
C LEU A 406 30.94 -21.12 -3.80
N ASN A 407 31.30 -21.68 -2.63
CA ASN A 407 31.37 -23.13 -2.43
C ASN A 407 29.98 -23.76 -2.70
N PRO A 408 29.89 -24.88 -3.44
CA PRO A 408 28.63 -25.58 -3.69
C PRO A 408 27.74 -25.81 -2.46
N ASN A 409 28.34 -26.11 -1.30
CA ASN A 409 27.59 -26.33 -0.06
C ASN A 409 26.94 -25.05 0.47
N ASP A 410 27.65 -23.92 0.42
CA ASP A 410 27.11 -22.62 0.85
C ASP A 410 25.97 -22.17 -0.07
N ARG A 411 26.11 -22.42 -1.38
CA ARG A 411 25.02 -22.14 -2.33
C ARG A 411 23.81 -23.01 -2.12
N LEU A 412 24.03 -24.30 -1.85
CA LEU A 412 22.97 -25.25 -1.55
C LEU A 412 22.21 -24.76 -0.31
N GLN A 413 22.91 -24.43 0.76
CA GLN A 413 22.29 -23.92 1.99
C GLN A 413 21.56 -22.59 1.79
N GLU A 414 22.14 -21.65 1.03
CA GLU A 414 21.48 -20.36 0.73
C GLU A 414 20.21 -20.56 -0.10
N THR A 415 20.27 -21.45 -1.09
CA THR A 415 19.16 -21.78 -1.99
C THR A 415 18.02 -22.49 -1.25
N LEU A 416 18.36 -23.46 -0.41
CA LEU A 416 17.42 -24.17 0.46
C LEU A 416 16.77 -23.20 1.45
N THR A 417 17.57 -22.36 2.11
CA THR A 417 17.09 -21.38 3.08
C THR A 417 16.17 -20.35 2.43
N GLY A 418 16.50 -19.87 1.23
CA GLY A 418 15.65 -18.94 0.49
C GLY A 418 14.32 -19.56 0.08
N LYS A 419 14.34 -20.76 -0.51
CA LYS A 419 13.10 -21.45 -0.91
C LYS A 419 12.21 -21.77 0.28
N TRP A 420 12.82 -22.18 1.40
CA TRP A 420 12.10 -22.43 2.63
C TRP A 420 11.42 -21.15 3.19
N GLN A 421 12.09 -20.00 3.14
CA GLN A 421 11.47 -18.74 3.57
C GLN A 421 10.34 -18.29 2.63
N GLU A 422 10.51 -18.51 1.32
CA GLU A 422 9.44 -18.29 0.35
C GLU A 422 8.22 -19.16 0.66
N ASP A 423 8.43 -20.45 0.97
CA ASP A 423 7.37 -21.39 1.33
C ASP A 423 6.71 -21.05 2.67
N LEU A 424 7.47 -20.51 3.62
CA LEU A 424 6.98 -20.03 4.91
C LEU A 424 6.02 -18.84 4.73
N VAL A 425 6.45 -17.83 3.97
CA VAL A 425 5.60 -16.68 3.66
C VAL A 425 4.39 -17.14 2.85
N TYR A 426 4.59 -18.04 1.89
CA TYR A 426 3.52 -18.62 1.09
C TYR A 426 2.49 -19.35 1.96
N SER A 427 2.94 -20.11 2.96
CA SER A 427 2.08 -20.92 3.81
C SER A 427 1.21 -20.06 4.75
N SER A 428 1.69 -18.88 5.13
CA SER A 428 1.01 -17.97 6.07
C SER A 428 -0.04 -17.04 5.48
N HIS A 429 -0.31 -17.10 4.18
CA HIS A 429 -1.29 -16.22 3.55
C HIS A 429 -2.44 -17.01 2.97
N TYR A 430 -3.67 -16.57 3.18
CA TYR A 430 -4.85 -17.36 2.83
C TYR A 430 -5.19 -17.33 1.33
N GLN A 431 -4.73 -16.32 0.59
CA GLN A 431 -4.92 -16.20 -0.87
C GLN A 431 -3.93 -17.08 -1.64
N LYS A 432 -4.24 -18.38 -1.71
CA LYS A 432 -3.54 -19.40 -2.51
C LYS A 432 -4.47 -20.00 -3.55
N PRO A 433 -3.95 -20.74 -4.55
CA PRO A 433 -4.79 -21.63 -5.36
C PRO A 433 -5.57 -22.60 -4.47
N TRP A 434 -6.85 -22.82 -4.78
CA TRP A 434 -7.73 -23.68 -3.97
C TRP A 434 -7.18 -25.09 -3.73
N GLY A 435 -6.51 -25.67 -4.73
CA GLY A 435 -5.86 -26.98 -4.59
C GLY A 435 -4.77 -27.01 -3.52
N ASP A 436 -4.08 -25.90 -3.28
CA ASP A 436 -3.05 -25.80 -2.24
C ASP A 436 -3.66 -25.60 -0.86
N ILE A 437 -4.73 -24.77 -0.77
CA ILE A 437 -5.49 -24.59 0.46
C ILE A 437 -6.02 -25.94 0.95
N TYR A 438 -6.65 -26.72 0.06
CA TYR A 438 -7.20 -28.04 0.40
C TYR A 438 -6.13 -29.01 0.93
N LYS A 439 -4.96 -29.06 0.30
CA LYS A 439 -3.86 -29.95 0.71
C LYS A 439 -3.31 -29.61 2.10
N GLN A 440 -3.46 -28.36 2.54
CA GLN A 440 -2.93 -27.85 3.80
C GLN A 440 -3.99 -27.80 4.91
N LEU A 441 -5.22 -28.24 4.66
CA LEU A 441 -6.27 -28.23 5.67
C LEU A 441 -5.90 -29.12 6.87
N PRO A 442 -6.06 -28.63 8.11
CA PRO A 442 -5.99 -29.46 9.31
C PRO A 442 -7.00 -30.60 9.22
N GLY A 443 -6.65 -31.80 9.73
CA GLY A 443 -7.46 -33.02 9.58
C GLY A 443 -8.95 -32.82 9.90
N ARG A 444 -9.25 -32.17 11.04
CA ARG A 444 -10.64 -31.89 11.45
C ARG A 444 -11.39 -30.98 10.47
N ILE A 445 -10.74 -29.95 9.93
CA ILE A 445 -11.37 -29.07 8.91
C ILE A 445 -11.50 -29.85 7.61
N LYS A 446 -10.48 -30.63 7.25
CA LYS A 446 -10.47 -31.48 6.06
C LYS A 446 -11.60 -32.51 6.08
N ASP A 447 -11.95 -33.07 7.23
CA ASP A 447 -13.04 -34.03 7.37
C ASP A 447 -14.41 -33.39 7.12
N GLU A 448 -14.69 -32.27 7.81
CA GLU A 448 -15.91 -31.47 7.58
C GLU A 448 -15.99 -31.01 6.12
N PHE A 449 -14.85 -30.67 5.54
CA PHE A 449 -14.75 -30.21 4.16
C PHE A 449 -14.90 -31.34 3.12
N THR A 450 -14.36 -32.51 3.40
CA THR A 450 -14.52 -33.70 2.56
C THR A 450 -15.98 -34.13 2.53
N TRP A 451 -16.68 -34.02 3.66
CA TRP A 451 -18.12 -34.24 3.72
C TRP A 451 -18.90 -33.25 2.83
N LEU A 452 -18.53 -31.97 2.87
CA LEU A 452 -19.05 -30.89 2.03
C LEU A 452 -18.97 -31.21 0.52
N ILE A 453 -17.84 -31.76 0.06
CA ILE A 453 -17.58 -32.06 -1.36
C ILE A 453 -18.24 -33.37 -1.82
N LYS A 454 -18.43 -34.34 -0.93
CA LYS A 454 -19.03 -35.66 -1.27
C LYS A 454 -20.55 -35.62 -1.44
N ARG A 455 -21.23 -34.57 -0.97
CA ARG A 455 -22.70 -34.45 -1.01
C ARG A 455 -23.30 -34.21 -2.41
N PRO A 456 -22.70 -33.39 -3.31
CA PRO A 456 -23.05 -33.46 -4.72
C PRO A 456 -22.33 -34.69 -5.29
N GLY A 457 -23.03 -35.65 -5.89
CA GLY A 457 -22.48 -36.90 -6.46
C GLY A 457 -21.52 -36.72 -7.64
N LYS A 458 -20.55 -35.82 -7.52
CA LYS A 458 -19.45 -35.56 -8.44
C LYS A 458 -18.21 -36.24 -7.85
N ASP A 459 -17.77 -37.31 -8.50
CA ASP A 459 -16.39 -37.80 -8.44
C ASP A 459 -15.47 -36.75 -9.08
N SER A 460 -15.32 -35.61 -8.41
CA SER A 460 -14.41 -34.56 -8.86
C SER A 460 -12.99 -35.06 -8.59
N LYS A 461 -12.33 -35.55 -9.65
CA LYS A 461 -10.89 -35.88 -9.61
C LYS A 461 -10.01 -34.66 -9.28
N ASP A 462 -10.56 -33.44 -9.34
CA ASP A 462 -9.89 -32.20 -8.95
C ASP A 462 -10.78 -31.30 -8.08
N ILE A 463 -10.63 -31.46 -6.76
CA ILE A 463 -11.33 -30.66 -5.73
C ILE A 463 -11.01 -29.17 -5.86
N GLY A 464 -9.78 -28.82 -6.28
CA GLY A 464 -9.36 -27.42 -6.44
C GLY A 464 -10.13 -26.73 -7.55
N ALA A 465 -10.29 -27.39 -8.70
CA ALA A 465 -11.09 -26.88 -9.81
C ALA A 465 -12.57 -26.71 -9.42
N TRP A 466 -13.13 -27.68 -8.69
CA TRP A 466 -14.51 -27.58 -8.20
C TRP A 466 -14.71 -26.37 -7.27
N LEU A 467 -13.79 -26.14 -6.33
CA LEU A 467 -13.82 -24.98 -5.43
C LEU A 467 -13.73 -23.65 -6.18
N GLN A 468 -12.80 -23.57 -7.14
CA GLN A 468 -12.60 -22.38 -7.95
C GLN A 468 -13.88 -22.02 -8.73
N GLU A 469 -14.58 -23.02 -9.27
CA GLU A 469 -15.84 -22.81 -9.97
C GLU A 469 -16.96 -22.44 -9.01
N ARG A 470 -17.07 -23.14 -7.86
CA ARG A 470 -18.15 -22.94 -6.88
C ARG A 470 -18.11 -21.55 -6.21
N TYR A 471 -16.92 -21.02 -5.97
CA TYR A 471 -16.68 -19.76 -5.26
C TYR A 471 -16.01 -18.71 -6.16
N ARG A 472 -16.18 -18.82 -7.48
CA ARG A 472 -15.60 -17.87 -8.43
C ARG A 472 -16.03 -16.44 -8.09
N GLY A 473 -15.04 -15.56 -7.91
CA GLY A 473 -15.27 -14.16 -7.57
C GLY A 473 -15.65 -13.91 -6.10
N GLN A 474 -15.48 -14.88 -5.21
CA GLN A 474 -15.74 -14.76 -3.76
C GLN A 474 -14.50 -15.21 -2.98
N GLU A 475 -13.41 -14.48 -3.17
CA GLU A 475 -12.09 -14.86 -2.68
C GLU A 475 -12.01 -14.81 -1.13
N GLU A 476 -12.83 -14.00 -0.48
CA GLU A 476 -12.98 -13.93 0.99
C GLU A 476 -13.31 -15.29 1.62
N VAL A 477 -13.99 -16.15 0.88
CA VAL A 477 -14.38 -17.49 1.34
C VAL A 477 -13.15 -18.35 1.65
N LYS A 478 -12.00 -18.08 1.02
CA LYS A 478 -10.72 -18.77 1.32
C LYS A 478 -10.30 -18.62 2.78
N MET A 479 -10.71 -17.56 3.48
CA MET A 479 -10.43 -17.38 4.91
C MET A 479 -11.05 -18.50 5.77
N LEU A 480 -12.17 -19.08 5.34
CA LEU A 480 -12.82 -20.21 6.04
C LEU A 480 -12.02 -21.51 5.89
N PHE A 481 -11.22 -21.62 4.83
CA PHE A 481 -10.45 -22.82 4.47
C PHE A 481 -8.95 -22.67 4.80
N HIS A 482 -8.50 -21.54 5.32
CA HIS A 482 -7.10 -21.33 5.59
C HIS A 482 -6.64 -22.02 6.88
N ASP A 483 -5.43 -22.59 6.86
CA ASP A 483 -4.76 -23.06 8.07
C ASP A 483 -4.08 -21.90 8.79
N TRP A 484 -4.83 -21.24 9.68
CA TRP A 484 -4.34 -20.13 10.49
C TRP A 484 -3.26 -20.53 11.50
N SER A 485 -3.01 -21.82 11.74
CA SER A 485 -1.92 -22.25 12.64
C SER A 485 -0.52 -21.93 12.09
N LYS A 486 -0.41 -21.69 10.78
CA LYS A 486 0.85 -21.31 10.11
C LYS A 486 1.11 -19.81 10.16
N ASP A 487 0.13 -19.02 10.61
CA ASP A 487 0.26 -17.58 10.65
C ASP A 487 1.24 -17.13 11.74
N PRO A 488 2.17 -16.18 11.46
CA PRO A 488 3.04 -15.63 12.50
C PRO A 488 2.29 -14.96 13.66
N LEU A 489 0.99 -14.63 13.52
CA LEU A 489 0.16 -14.12 14.61
C LEU A 489 -0.31 -15.20 15.59
N PHE A 490 -0.37 -16.46 15.17
CA PHE A 490 -1.07 -17.52 15.91
C PHE A 490 -0.25 -18.80 16.14
N PHE A 491 0.90 -18.99 15.47
CA PHE A 491 1.67 -20.24 15.53
C PHE A 491 2.07 -20.69 16.94
N ASN A 492 2.28 -19.75 17.87
CA ASN A 492 2.61 -20.01 19.27
C ASN A 492 1.43 -19.79 20.24
N ARG A 493 0.19 -19.80 19.73
CA ARG A 493 -1.05 -19.54 20.48
C ARG A 493 -2.08 -20.65 20.23
N PRO A 494 -1.83 -21.89 20.70
CA PRO A 494 -2.66 -23.05 20.40
C PRO A 494 -4.13 -22.88 20.83
N GLU A 495 -4.40 -22.12 21.89
CA GLU A 495 -5.74 -21.77 22.35
C GLU A 495 -6.51 -20.90 21.34
N LYS A 496 -5.80 -19.96 20.70
CA LYS A 496 -6.37 -19.11 19.65
C LYS A 496 -6.60 -19.90 18.37
N VAL A 497 -5.63 -20.72 17.97
CA VAL A 497 -5.77 -21.63 16.82
C VAL A 497 -6.98 -22.55 17.00
N THR A 498 -7.17 -23.12 18.20
CA THR A 498 -8.34 -23.95 18.51
C THR A 498 -9.64 -23.17 18.40
N THR A 499 -9.68 -21.94 18.90
CA THR A 499 -10.85 -21.05 18.80
C THR A 499 -11.18 -20.74 17.33
N ILE A 500 -10.18 -20.34 16.54
CA ILE A 500 -10.34 -20.06 15.11
C ILE A 500 -10.87 -21.30 14.39
N MET A 501 -10.25 -22.46 14.59
CA MET A 501 -10.68 -23.72 13.96
C MET A 501 -12.13 -24.09 14.31
N ASN A 502 -12.54 -23.96 15.57
CA ASN A 502 -13.93 -24.22 15.97
C ASN A 502 -14.91 -23.28 15.25
N ARG A 503 -14.55 -22.01 15.08
CA ARG A 503 -15.38 -21.03 14.35
C ARG A 503 -15.36 -21.27 12.84
N GLN A 504 -14.24 -21.74 12.27
CA GLN A 504 -14.18 -22.18 10.87
C GLN A 504 -15.15 -23.34 10.63
N VAL A 505 -15.13 -24.38 11.46
CA VAL A 505 -16.04 -25.53 11.34
C VAL A 505 -17.50 -25.08 11.42
N HIS A 506 -17.84 -24.19 12.36
CA HIS A 506 -19.19 -23.63 12.46
C HIS A 506 -19.60 -22.88 11.17
N ALA A 507 -18.74 -21.99 10.67
CA ALA A 507 -18.99 -21.25 9.44
C ALA A 507 -19.16 -22.17 8.22
N LEU A 508 -18.31 -23.18 8.08
CA LEU A 508 -18.38 -24.16 6.99
C LEU A 508 -19.68 -24.97 7.02
N ARG A 509 -20.17 -25.36 8.20
CA ARG A 509 -21.47 -26.02 8.35
C ARG A 509 -22.61 -25.12 7.87
N ARG A 510 -22.56 -23.83 8.20
CA ARG A 510 -23.54 -22.84 7.71
C ARG A 510 -23.51 -22.70 6.19
N VAL A 511 -22.32 -22.60 5.59
CA VAL A 511 -22.15 -22.62 4.13
C VAL A 511 -22.80 -23.86 3.53
N THR A 512 -22.60 -25.02 4.16
CA THR A 512 -23.15 -26.29 3.68
C THR A 512 -24.67 -26.34 3.71
N ARG A 513 -25.27 -25.74 4.73
CA ARG A 513 -26.72 -25.73 4.94
C ARG A 513 -27.43 -24.60 4.20
N GLY A 514 -26.69 -23.68 3.58
CA GLY A 514 -27.24 -22.48 2.96
C GLY A 514 -27.78 -21.48 4.00
N GLU A 515 -27.23 -21.48 5.20
CA GLU A 515 -27.68 -20.63 6.31
C GLU A 515 -27.05 -19.23 6.23
N GLY A 516 -27.60 -18.39 5.34
CA GLY A 516 -27.17 -17.01 5.10
C GLY A 516 -26.29 -16.85 3.86
N THR A 517 -25.94 -15.60 3.54
CA THR A 517 -25.03 -15.30 2.42
C THR A 517 -23.58 -15.58 2.79
N LEU A 518 -22.71 -15.83 1.79
CA LEU A 518 -21.29 -16.09 2.03
C LEU A 518 -20.60 -14.91 2.72
N ASN A 519 -20.93 -13.67 2.34
CA ASN A 519 -20.43 -12.46 3.01
C ASN A 519 -20.82 -12.40 4.49
N GLU A 520 -22.08 -12.72 4.83
CA GLU A 520 -22.54 -12.74 6.22
C GLU A 520 -21.80 -13.80 7.04
N ILE A 521 -21.61 -14.99 6.47
CA ILE A 521 -20.92 -16.10 7.13
C ILE A 521 -19.44 -15.76 7.36
N VAL A 522 -18.75 -15.21 6.35
CA VAL A 522 -17.35 -14.79 6.49
C VAL A 522 -17.21 -13.66 7.51
N ARG A 523 -18.10 -12.66 7.46
CA ARG A 523 -18.12 -11.55 8.43
C ARG A 523 -18.31 -12.05 9.86
N GLU A 524 -19.27 -12.94 10.09
CA GLU A 524 -19.48 -13.53 11.41
C GLU A 524 -18.29 -14.38 11.86
N PHE A 525 -17.69 -15.15 10.96
CA PHE A 525 -16.47 -15.89 11.24
C PHE A 525 -15.34 -14.96 11.69
N LEU A 526 -15.07 -13.88 10.96
CA LEU A 526 -14.03 -12.91 11.28
C LEU A 526 -14.23 -12.27 12.66
N LEU A 527 -15.46 -11.93 13.00
CA LEU A 527 -15.83 -11.35 14.30
C LEU A 527 -15.74 -12.39 15.44
N SER A 528 -16.35 -13.56 15.26
CA SER A 528 -16.50 -14.56 16.32
C SER A 528 -15.25 -15.42 16.58
N SER A 529 -14.33 -15.50 15.61
CA SER A 529 -13.00 -16.12 15.77
C SER A 529 -11.99 -15.20 16.45
N GLY A 530 -12.25 -13.89 16.46
CA GLY A 530 -11.30 -12.88 16.91
C GLY A 530 -10.25 -12.49 15.86
N LEU A 531 -10.21 -13.12 14.68
CA LEU A 531 -9.25 -12.81 13.61
C LEU A 531 -9.26 -11.32 13.25
N TYR A 532 -10.45 -10.73 13.09
CA TYR A 532 -10.59 -9.32 12.76
C TYR A 532 -9.88 -8.40 13.76
N ARG A 533 -10.09 -8.65 15.06
CA ARG A 533 -9.45 -7.89 16.13
C ARG A 533 -7.94 -8.08 16.12
N GLU A 534 -7.48 -9.33 16.09
CA GLU A 534 -6.06 -9.66 16.18
C GLU A 534 -5.28 -9.09 15.01
N TYR A 535 -5.84 -9.10 13.79
CA TYR A 535 -5.22 -8.47 12.62
C TYR A 535 -5.16 -6.96 12.72
N LEU A 536 -6.23 -6.30 13.16
CA LEU A 536 -6.25 -4.85 13.35
C LEU A 536 -5.26 -4.41 14.44
N GLU A 537 -5.20 -5.11 15.55
CA GLU A 537 -4.21 -4.87 16.62
C GLU A 537 -2.79 -5.15 16.14
N SER A 538 -2.60 -6.17 15.28
CA SER A 538 -1.29 -6.49 14.68
C SER A 538 -0.76 -5.46 13.72
N VAL A 539 -1.61 -4.51 13.31
CA VAL A 539 -1.23 -3.31 12.57
C VAL A 539 -1.40 -2.06 13.44
N GLY A 540 -1.37 -2.20 14.76
CA GLY A 540 -1.32 -1.13 15.77
C GLY A 540 -2.66 -0.43 15.99
N MET A 541 -3.73 -0.92 15.37
CA MET A 541 -5.06 -0.35 15.50
C MET A 541 -5.74 -0.87 16.75
N HIS A 542 -5.90 -0.01 17.76
CA HIS A 542 -6.62 -0.36 18.98
C HIS A 542 -8.13 -0.17 18.79
N VAL A 543 -8.85 -1.28 18.59
CA VAL A 543 -10.29 -1.23 18.37
C VAL A 543 -11.06 -1.55 19.64
N ARG A 544 -11.82 -0.58 20.12
CA ARG A 544 -12.82 -0.81 21.16
C ARG A 544 -14.10 -1.31 20.52
N PHE A 545 -14.23 -2.63 20.41
CA PHE A 545 -15.48 -3.24 19.99
C PHE A 545 -16.51 -3.18 21.13
N LYS A 546 -17.66 -2.54 20.87
CA LYS A 546 -18.88 -2.86 21.60
C LYS A 546 -19.50 -4.04 20.86
N LEU A 547 -19.41 -5.22 21.45
CA LEU A 547 -20.09 -6.42 20.96
C LEU A 547 -21.60 -6.30 21.21
#